data_AF-A0A7V5WKW7-F1
#
_entry.id   AF-A0A7V5WKW7-F1
#
_cell.length_a   1.000
_cell.length_b   1.000
_cell.length_c   1.000
_cell.angle_alpha   90.00
_cell.angle_beta   90.00
_cell.angle_gamma   90.00
#
_symmetry.space_group_name_H-M   'P 1'
#
loop_
_entity.id
_entity.type
_entity.pdbx_description
1 polymer ?
#
loop_
_entity_poly.entity_id
_entity_poly.type
_entity_poly.pdbx_seq_one_letter_code
_entity_poly.pdbx_strand_id
1 'polypeptide(L)'
;MAQFGFFLGEVIFLFFFYYLTWDKLRDRKRLHIFLGCVAAMFTLSVQFVWDALGSYMLTPSAALPMINQPVAWSTAAFFNPGFPFLFLHRFFGNLSYVMLLAGGIFAVCALRTKEAEQKEYWSFASRVTFPLGFLAFFAMPLIGWGYASVIQQHAPVAFHAIMGGHVSLHFTVKMVLAGTMVLLGSAWLFAGRKHLWLRLAVTAGLILTLLVFLAHPPLRALTESPTVWFAGLAAIFTALLLSLWLFAPRLKERHEFWQWTKLAIGLLAFSAFLIGGFVRERSRSPYTVYGEIVKPEVEEREADRFLFYGKCLGCHAPGELKKPRAADWRERVAIERQRPELDLTDEQATRVVRYLEDDYR
;
A
#
# COMPACT_ATOMS: atom_id res chain seq x y z
N MET A 1 -26.23 -8.39 1.64
CA MET A 1 -27.18 -7.91 2.68
C MET A 1 -26.48 -7.18 3.83
N ALA A 2 -25.52 -7.79 4.55
CA ALA A 2 -24.86 -7.14 5.69
C ALA A 2 -24.15 -5.81 5.32
N GLN A 3 -23.39 -5.78 4.23
CA GLN A 3 -22.71 -4.55 3.77
C GLN A 3 -23.68 -3.41 3.45
N PHE A 4 -24.80 -3.71 2.79
CA PHE A 4 -25.84 -2.70 2.53
C PHE A 4 -26.47 -2.18 3.84
N GLY A 5 -26.67 -3.07 4.83
CA GLY A 5 -27.12 -2.67 6.17
C GLY A 5 -26.13 -1.73 6.87
N PHE A 6 -24.81 -1.99 6.78
CA PHE A 6 -23.80 -1.10 7.33
C PHE A 6 -23.76 0.25 6.62
N PHE A 7 -23.87 0.27 5.28
CA PHE A 7 -23.96 1.51 4.52
C PHE A 7 -25.21 2.31 4.89
N LEU A 8 -26.37 1.66 5.03
CA LEU A 8 -27.59 2.33 5.47
C LEU A 8 -27.44 2.90 6.89
N GLY A 9 -26.80 2.15 7.79
CA GLY A 9 -26.44 2.62 9.13
C GLY A 9 -25.55 3.87 9.07
N GLU A 10 -24.50 3.85 8.26
CA GLU A 10 -23.65 5.02 8.02
C GLU A 10 -24.46 6.23 7.57
N VAL A 11 -25.32 6.07 6.56
CA VAL A 11 -26.17 7.17 6.05
C VAL A 11 -27.11 7.69 7.13
N ILE A 12 -27.76 6.81 7.90
CA ILE A 12 -28.66 7.20 9.00
C ILE A 12 -27.91 8.03 10.04
N PHE A 13 -26.77 7.55 10.52
CA PHE A 13 -26.03 8.24 11.58
C PHE A 13 -25.30 9.49 11.08
N LEU A 14 -24.66 9.43 9.91
CA LEU A 14 -23.89 10.54 9.35
C LEU A 14 -24.79 11.65 8.81
N PHE A 15 -25.78 11.31 7.99
CA PHE A 15 -26.59 12.31 7.31
C PHE A 15 -27.73 12.79 8.21
N PHE A 16 -28.56 11.86 8.70
CA PHE A 16 -29.77 12.25 9.43
C PHE A 16 -29.49 12.65 10.88
N PHE A 17 -28.59 11.97 11.58
CA PHE A 17 -28.34 12.24 13.01
C PHE A 17 -27.13 13.10 13.31
N TYR A 18 -26.16 13.21 12.41
CA TYR A 18 -25.00 14.09 12.59
C TYR A 18 -25.18 15.38 11.79
N TYR A 19 -25.28 15.30 10.46
CA TYR A 19 -25.32 16.49 9.61
C TYR A 19 -26.60 17.33 9.77
N LEU A 20 -27.79 16.76 9.55
CA LEU A 20 -29.06 17.52 9.54
C LEU A 20 -29.49 18.05 10.91
N THR A 21 -28.94 17.51 12.00
CA THR A 21 -29.27 17.90 13.38
C THR A 21 -28.22 18.81 13.99
N TRP A 22 -27.21 19.25 13.24
CA TRP A 22 -26.11 20.10 13.72
C TRP A 22 -26.61 21.26 14.59
N ASP A 23 -27.53 22.08 14.07
CA ASP A 23 -28.06 23.25 14.80
C ASP A 23 -28.85 22.84 16.05
N LYS A 24 -29.61 21.74 15.98
CA LYS A 24 -30.41 21.21 17.10
C LYS A 24 -29.55 20.60 18.20
N LEU A 25 -28.39 20.05 17.86
CA LEU A 25 -27.47 19.38 18.78
C LEU A 25 -26.27 20.23 19.15
N ARG A 26 -26.24 21.51 18.76
CA ARG A 26 -25.16 22.47 19.07
C ARG A 26 -24.83 22.49 20.56
N ASP A 27 -25.86 22.54 21.42
CA ASP A 27 -25.70 22.56 22.88
C ASP A 27 -25.48 21.16 23.48
N ARG A 28 -25.60 20.10 22.67
CA ARG A 28 -25.40 18.70 23.06
C ARG A 28 -24.15 18.11 22.39
N LYS A 29 -23.03 18.83 22.45
CA LYS A 29 -21.75 18.48 21.81
C LYS A 29 -21.33 17.01 21.99
N ARG A 30 -21.47 16.45 23.21
CA ARG A 30 -21.09 15.04 23.48
C ARG A 30 -21.92 14.05 22.68
N LEU A 31 -23.23 14.28 22.58
CA LEU A 31 -24.14 13.44 21.81
C LEU A 31 -23.82 13.55 20.31
N HIS A 32 -23.60 14.77 19.82
CA HIS A 32 -23.24 14.99 18.42
C HIS A 32 -21.93 14.28 18.04
N ILE A 33 -20.88 14.38 18.87
CA ILE A 33 -19.62 13.63 18.66
C ILE A 33 -19.88 12.12 18.69
N PHE A 34 -20.66 11.61 19.65
CA PHE A 34 -20.99 10.20 19.73
C PHE A 34 -21.67 9.68 18.45
N LEU A 35 -22.63 10.42 17.89
CA LEU A 35 -23.29 10.06 16.63
C LEU A 35 -22.30 10.01 15.45
N GLY A 36 -21.33 10.93 15.43
CA GLY A 36 -20.24 10.89 14.45
C GLY A 36 -19.34 9.67 14.61
N CYS A 37 -19.02 9.27 15.85
CA CYS A 37 -18.26 8.04 16.12
C CYS A 37 -19.03 6.79 15.69
N VAL A 38 -20.35 6.74 15.91
CA VAL A 38 -21.20 5.63 15.45
C VAL A 38 -21.23 5.57 13.92
N ALA A 39 -21.34 6.71 13.24
CA ALA A 39 -21.23 6.78 11.79
C ALA A 39 -19.89 6.22 11.30
N ALA A 40 -18.77 6.65 11.89
CA ALA A 40 -17.44 6.16 11.53
C ALA A 40 -17.28 4.64 11.78
N MET A 41 -17.91 4.08 12.81
CA MET A 41 -17.94 2.64 13.05
C MET A 41 -18.71 1.87 11.95
N PHE A 42 -19.79 2.44 11.42
CA PHE A 42 -20.48 1.86 10.27
C PHE A 42 -19.63 1.95 9.00
N THR A 43 -18.97 3.08 8.73
CA THR A 43 -17.99 3.21 7.63
C THR A 43 -16.89 2.15 7.74
N LEU A 44 -16.35 1.93 8.95
CA LEU A 44 -15.33 0.91 9.19
C LEU A 44 -15.88 -0.51 8.97
N SER A 45 -17.13 -0.76 9.36
CA SER A 45 -17.81 -2.04 9.10
C SER A 45 -18.02 -2.31 7.61
N VAL A 46 -18.29 -1.27 6.80
CA VAL A 46 -18.34 -1.39 5.34
C VAL A 46 -16.96 -1.80 4.81
N GLN A 47 -15.89 -1.13 5.25
CA GLN A 47 -14.52 -1.50 4.88
C GLN A 47 -14.19 -2.93 5.31
N PHE A 48 -14.58 -3.35 6.51
CA PHE A 48 -14.35 -4.71 7.03
C PHE A 48 -14.87 -5.80 6.08
N VAL A 49 -16.08 -5.62 5.51
CA VAL A 49 -16.63 -6.58 4.55
C VAL A 49 -15.89 -6.52 3.20
N TRP A 50 -15.59 -5.32 2.69
CA TRP A 50 -14.88 -5.15 1.42
C TRP A 50 -13.44 -5.64 1.45
N ASP A 51 -12.78 -5.53 2.60
CA ASP A 51 -11.41 -6.02 2.78
C ASP A 51 -11.39 -7.54 2.94
N ALA A 52 -12.41 -8.14 3.55
CA ALA A 52 -12.58 -9.60 3.56
C ALA A 52 -12.73 -10.15 2.14
N LEU A 53 -13.66 -9.60 1.35
CA LEU A 53 -13.86 -9.99 -0.04
C LEU A 53 -12.61 -9.73 -0.88
N GLY A 54 -12.09 -8.52 -0.81
CA GLY A 54 -10.91 -8.12 -1.56
C GLY A 54 -9.76 -9.09 -1.27
N SER A 55 -9.47 -9.34 0.01
CA SER A 55 -8.40 -10.24 0.43
C SER A 55 -8.64 -11.67 -0.02
N TYR A 56 -9.86 -12.17 0.09
CA TYR A 56 -10.23 -13.52 -0.36
C TYR A 56 -9.91 -13.72 -1.84
N MET A 57 -10.23 -12.74 -2.67
CA MET A 57 -9.94 -12.81 -4.11
C MET A 57 -8.43 -12.89 -4.44
N LEU A 58 -7.53 -12.54 -3.51
CA LEU A 58 -6.08 -12.66 -3.69
C LEU A 58 -5.49 -13.87 -2.96
N THR A 59 -5.96 -14.17 -1.75
CA THR A 59 -5.49 -15.28 -0.92
C THR A 59 -6.69 -16.10 -0.44
N PRO A 60 -7.34 -16.86 -1.33
CA PRO A 60 -8.50 -17.66 -0.95
C PRO A 60 -8.06 -18.79 0.01
N SER A 61 -8.94 -19.11 0.96
CA SER A 61 -8.67 -20.07 2.05
C SER A 61 -9.64 -21.25 2.09
N ALA A 62 -10.77 -21.11 1.41
CA ALA A 62 -11.81 -22.12 1.32
C ALA A 62 -12.64 -21.83 0.07
N ALA A 63 -13.10 -22.87 -0.62
CA ALA A 63 -14.03 -22.70 -1.73
C ALA A 63 -15.33 -22.06 -1.24
N LEU A 64 -15.85 -21.08 -1.99
CA LEU A 64 -17.17 -20.55 -1.72
C LEU A 64 -18.24 -21.60 -2.05
N PRO A 65 -19.28 -21.75 -1.22
CA PRO A 65 -20.44 -22.55 -1.57
C PRO A 65 -21.06 -22.03 -2.87
N MET A 66 -21.58 -22.94 -3.70
CA MET A 66 -22.27 -22.55 -4.93
C MET A 66 -23.48 -21.65 -4.62
N ILE A 67 -23.82 -20.75 -5.53
CA ILE A 67 -24.93 -19.77 -5.38
C ILE A 67 -26.27 -20.46 -5.05
N ASN A 68 -26.45 -21.72 -5.47
CA ASN A 68 -27.65 -22.51 -5.21
C ASN A 68 -27.65 -23.23 -3.84
N GLN A 69 -26.60 -23.08 -3.02
CA GLN A 69 -26.52 -23.64 -1.69
C GLN A 69 -27.02 -22.63 -0.64
N PRO A 70 -27.69 -23.08 0.43
CA PRO A 70 -28.30 -22.21 1.44
C PRO A 70 -27.30 -21.44 2.30
N VAL A 71 -25.99 -21.67 2.11
CA VAL A 71 -24.93 -21.07 2.92
C VAL A 71 -24.47 -19.77 2.28
N ALA A 72 -25.13 -18.66 2.63
CA ALA A 72 -24.83 -17.33 2.10
C ALA A 72 -23.53 -16.70 2.63
N TRP A 73 -22.80 -17.39 3.51
CA TRP A 73 -21.56 -16.89 4.13
C TRP A 73 -20.66 -18.03 4.65
N SER A 74 -19.35 -17.88 4.48
CA SER A 74 -18.32 -18.78 5.02
C SER A 74 -17.35 -18.02 5.91
N THR A 75 -17.24 -18.42 7.18
CA THR A 75 -16.25 -17.88 8.13
C THR A 75 -14.82 -18.05 7.62
N ALA A 76 -14.51 -19.25 7.10
CA ALA A 76 -13.20 -19.60 6.60
C ALA A 76 -12.79 -18.73 5.40
N ALA A 77 -13.71 -18.48 4.46
CA ALA A 77 -13.47 -17.58 3.32
C ALA A 77 -13.36 -16.10 3.75
N PHE A 78 -14.20 -15.69 4.71
CA PHE A 78 -14.21 -14.32 5.20
C PHE A 78 -12.90 -13.97 5.93
N PHE A 79 -12.49 -14.80 6.88
CA PHE A 79 -11.24 -14.65 7.63
C PHE A 79 -10.08 -15.37 6.94
N ASN A 80 -9.89 -15.07 5.65
CA ASN A 80 -8.78 -15.61 4.87
C ASN A 80 -7.41 -15.05 5.34
N PRO A 81 -6.28 -15.72 5.03
CA PRO A 81 -4.96 -15.36 5.53
C PRO A 81 -4.56 -13.89 5.35
N GLY A 82 -4.89 -13.29 4.20
CA GLY A 82 -4.55 -11.91 3.90
C GLY A 82 -5.42 -10.88 4.62
N PHE A 83 -6.57 -11.28 5.16
CA PHE A 83 -7.61 -10.37 5.66
C PHE A 83 -7.10 -9.39 6.73
N PRO A 84 -6.54 -9.84 7.87
CA PRO A 84 -6.14 -8.92 8.94
C PRO A 84 -5.10 -7.90 8.45
N PHE A 85 -4.20 -8.32 7.58
CA PHE A 85 -3.18 -7.45 7.01
C PHE A 85 -3.77 -6.45 6.01
N LEU A 86 -4.64 -6.88 5.09
CA LEU A 86 -5.28 -5.97 4.15
C LEU A 86 -6.17 -4.95 4.87
N PHE A 87 -6.94 -5.40 5.85
CA PHE A 87 -7.81 -4.54 6.65
C PHE A 87 -7.02 -3.46 7.38
N LEU A 88 -5.98 -3.85 8.12
CA LEU A 88 -5.10 -2.91 8.81
C LEU A 88 -4.37 -1.99 7.82
N HIS A 89 -3.89 -2.52 6.70
CA HIS A 89 -3.16 -1.75 5.69
C HIS A 89 -4.06 -0.68 5.05
N ARG A 90 -5.31 -1.02 4.75
CA ARG A 90 -6.29 -0.05 4.23
C ARG A 90 -6.77 0.91 5.30
N PHE A 91 -6.95 0.47 6.55
CA PHE A 91 -7.33 1.35 7.65
C PHE A 91 -6.29 2.47 7.88
N PHE A 92 -5.03 2.10 8.09
CA PHE A 92 -3.95 3.07 8.28
C PHE A 92 -3.62 3.83 6.99
N GLY A 93 -3.72 3.19 5.83
CA GLY A 93 -3.56 3.83 4.53
C GLY A 93 -4.60 4.94 4.29
N ASN A 94 -5.88 4.63 4.50
CA ASN A 94 -7.00 5.56 4.37
C ASN A 94 -6.86 6.72 5.35
N LEU A 95 -6.59 6.42 6.62
CA LEU A 95 -6.35 7.46 7.62
C LEU A 95 -5.18 8.36 7.22
N SER A 96 -4.08 7.77 6.75
CA SER A 96 -2.87 8.51 6.38
C SER A 96 -3.11 9.44 5.20
N TYR A 97 -3.51 8.92 4.02
CA TYR A 97 -3.58 9.77 2.83
C TYR A 97 -4.66 10.85 2.95
N VAL A 98 -5.82 10.54 3.57
CA VAL A 98 -6.91 11.51 3.75
C VAL A 98 -6.46 12.65 4.65
N MET A 99 -5.81 12.34 5.78
CA MET A 99 -5.36 13.35 6.73
C MET A 99 -4.20 14.19 6.18
N LEU A 100 -3.28 13.59 5.41
CA LEU A 100 -2.21 14.30 4.74
C LEU A 100 -2.74 15.23 3.64
N LEU A 101 -3.66 14.75 2.81
CA LEU A 101 -4.27 15.54 1.74
C LEU A 101 -5.12 16.67 2.30
N ALA A 102 -6.02 16.39 3.23
CA ALA A 102 -6.83 17.40 3.90
C ALA A 102 -5.94 18.41 4.64
N GLY A 103 -4.93 17.95 5.37
CA GLY A 103 -3.97 18.82 6.05
C GLY A 103 -3.16 19.71 5.10
N GLY A 104 -2.82 19.22 3.91
CA GLY A 104 -2.20 19.99 2.84
C GLY A 104 -3.15 20.99 2.17
N ILE A 105 -4.43 20.66 2.02
CA ILE A 105 -5.45 21.60 1.55
C ILE A 105 -5.65 22.72 2.58
N PHE A 106 -5.83 22.39 3.86
CA PHE A 106 -5.98 23.36 4.94
C PHE A 106 -4.75 24.26 5.09
N ALA A 107 -3.55 23.72 4.84
CA ALA A 107 -2.31 24.47 4.80
C ALA A 107 -2.34 25.60 3.76
N VAL A 108 -2.79 25.28 2.54
CA VAL A 108 -2.90 26.26 1.45
C VAL A 108 -4.06 27.22 1.67
N CYS A 109 -5.19 26.76 2.24
CA CYS A 109 -6.28 27.65 2.66
C CYS A 109 -5.77 28.69 3.67
N ALA A 110 -5.05 28.26 4.72
CA ALA A 110 -4.47 29.16 5.71
C ALA A 110 -3.50 30.18 5.11
N LEU A 111 -2.78 29.82 4.03
CA LEU A 111 -1.89 30.74 3.32
C LEU A 111 -2.68 31.83 2.57
N ARG A 112 -3.82 31.46 1.97
CA ARG A 112 -4.62 32.33 1.08
C ARG A 112 -5.67 33.16 1.81
N THR A 113 -6.10 32.72 3.00
CA THR A 113 -7.11 33.43 3.80
C THR A 113 -6.54 34.70 4.43
N LYS A 114 -7.24 35.83 4.22
CA LYS A 114 -6.87 37.14 4.78
C LYS A 114 -7.44 37.37 6.19
N GLU A 115 -8.64 36.87 6.44
CA GLU A 115 -9.33 37.03 7.73
C GLU A 115 -8.63 36.23 8.84
N ALA A 116 -8.34 36.88 9.96
CA ALA A 116 -7.52 36.32 11.02
C ALA A 116 -8.15 35.06 11.66
N GLU A 117 -9.45 35.09 11.95
CA GLU A 117 -10.16 33.98 12.59
C GLU A 117 -10.20 32.74 11.69
N GLN A 118 -10.62 32.90 10.44
CA GLN A 118 -10.64 31.81 9.47
C GLN A 118 -9.23 31.26 9.19
N LYS A 119 -8.22 32.14 9.12
CA LYS A 119 -6.83 31.73 8.94
C LYS A 119 -6.34 30.87 10.11
N GLU A 120 -6.71 31.22 11.33
CA GLU A 120 -6.36 30.43 12.51
C GLU A 120 -7.08 29.08 12.51
N TYR A 121 -8.35 29.03 12.10
CA TYR A 121 -9.07 27.77 11.92
C TYR A 121 -8.35 26.83 10.93
N TRP A 122 -8.02 27.31 9.73
CA TRP A 122 -7.30 26.50 8.73
C TRP A 122 -5.92 26.07 9.21
N SER A 123 -5.21 26.97 9.90
CA SER A 123 -3.90 26.67 10.48
C SER A 123 -4.01 25.58 11.54
N PHE A 124 -5.00 25.67 12.44
CA PHE A 124 -5.29 24.65 13.43
C PHE A 124 -5.63 23.31 12.78
N ALA A 125 -6.55 23.30 11.83
CA ALA A 125 -6.95 22.08 11.13
C ALA A 125 -5.75 21.38 10.48
N SER A 126 -4.90 22.13 9.77
CA SER A 126 -3.67 21.60 9.18
C SER A 126 -2.66 21.09 10.22
N ARG A 127 -2.48 21.80 11.34
CA ARG A 127 -1.57 21.41 12.44
C ARG A 127 -2.00 20.13 13.13
N VAL A 128 -3.29 19.79 13.11
CA VAL A 128 -3.82 18.56 13.70
C VAL A 128 -3.81 17.40 12.71
N THR A 129 -4.39 17.60 11.52
CA THR A 129 -4.58 16.50 10.56
C THR A 129 -3.27 16.02 9.96
N PHE A 130 -2.37 16.93 9.58
CA PHE A 130 -1.16 16.54 8.86
C PHE A 130 -0.23 15.65 9.72
N PRO A 131 0.15 16.01 10.96
CA PRO A 131 0.96 15.13 11.79
C PRO A 131 0.26 13.80 12.09
N LEU A 132 -1.05 13.79 12.30
CA LEU A 132 -1.79 12.55 12.55
C LEU A 132 -1.71 11.60 11.35
N GLY A 133 -1.93 12.11 10.14
CA GLY A 133 -1.80 11.32 8.91
C GLY A 133 -0.38 10.83 8.65
N PHE A 134 0.63 11.65 8.98
CA PHE A 134 2.03 11.27 8.85
C PHE A 134 2.45 10.21 9.86
N LEU A 135 1.98 10.29 11.11
CA LEU A 135 2.26 9.28 12.13
C LEU A 135 1.54 7.95 11.83
N ALA A 136 0.29 8.02 11.35
CA ALA A 136 -0.46 6.83 10.91
C ALA A 136 0.28 6.07 9.79
N PHE A 137 1.01 6.78 8.91
CA PHE A 137 1.81 6.17 7.85
C PHE A 137 2.87 5.20 8.39
N PHE A 138 3.47 5.46 9.57
CA PHE A 138 4.53 4.60 10.10
C PHE A 138 4.06 3.20 10.53
N ALA A 139 2.76 2.96 10.67
CA ALA A 139 2.23 1.60 10.81
C ALA A 139 2.36 0.79 9.50
N MET A 140 2.37 1.47 8.34
CA MET A 140 2.29 0.84 7.02
C MET A 140 3.48 -0.05 6.66
N PRO A 141 4.75 0.29 6.95
CA PRO A 141 5.88 -0.60 6.66
C PRO A 141 5.75 -1.95 7.35
N LEU A 142 5.39 -1.95 8.65
CA LEU A 142 5.22 -3.18 9.43
C LEU A 142 4.07 -4.03 8.91
N ILE A 143 2.89 -3.41 8.71
CA ILE A 143 1.70 -4.10 8.20
C ILE A 143 1.93 -4.59 6.77
N GLY A 144 2.56 -3.77 5.92
CA GLY A 144 2.86 -4.08 4.54
C GLY A 144 3.86 -5.23 4.39
N TRP A 145 4.86 -5.31 5.26
CA TRP A 145 5.77 -6.46 5.31
C TRP A 145 5.02 -7.75 5.70
N GLY A 146 4.17 -7.69 6.73
CA GLY A 146 3.31 -8.82 7.08
C GLY A 146 2.40 -9.26 5.93
N TYR A 147 1.81 -8.29 5.21
CA TYR A 147 0.97 -8.58 4.07
C TYR A 147 1.74 -9.24 2.92
N ALA A 148 2.93 -8.71 2.59
CA ALA A 148 3.80 -9.27 1.56
C ALA A 148 4.20 -10.71 1.88
N SER A 149 4.52 -11.03 3.14
CA SER A 149 4.83 -12.38 3.59
C SER A 149 3.65 -13.34 3.40
N VAL A 150 2.42 -12.91 3.70
CA VAL A 150 1.22 -13.74 3.47
C VAL A 150 0.97 -13.97 1.99
N ILE A 151 1.11 -12.93 1.14
CA ILE A 151 0.98 -13.08 -0.31
C ILE A 151 2.06 -14.01 -0.85
N GLN A 152 3.30 -13.93 -0.36
CA GLN A 152 4.37 -14.84 -0.76
C GLN A 152 4.02 -16.31 -0.50
N GLN A 153 3.37 -16.60 0.64
CA GLN A 153 3.01 -17.96 1.03
C GLN A 153 1.75 -18.47 0.30
N HIS A 154 0.72 -17.64 0.14
CA HIS A 154 -0.60 -18.06 -0.34
C HIS A 154 -0.88 -17.70 -1.81
N ALA A 155 -0.14 -16.74 -2.37
CA ALA A 155 -0.27 -16.28 -3.74
C ALA A 155 1.10 -15.95 -4.36
N PRO A 156 2.03 -16.92 -4.44
CA PRO A 156 3.42 -16.69 -4.84
C PRO A 156 3.55 -16.08 -6.24
N VAL A 157 2.68 -16.42 -7.19
CA VAL A 157 2.70 -15.81 -8.53
C VAL A 157 2.36 -14.33 -8.49
N ALA A 158 1.37 -13.95 -7.67
CA ALA A 158 1.04 -12.55 -7.47
C ALA A 158 2.17 -11.81 -6.75
N PHE A 159 2.83 -12.45 -5.78
CA PHE A 159 4.03 -11.89 -5.13
C PHE A 159 5.14 -11.63 -6.15
N HIS A 160 5.45 -12.59 -7.02
CA HIS A 160 6.46 -12.43 -8.07
C HIS A 160 6.08 -11.32 -9.05
N ALA A 161 4.81 -11.23 -9.44
CA ALA A 161 4.31 -10.14 -10.28
C ALA A 161 4.62 -8.76 -9.67
N ILE A 162 4.47 -8.60 -8.35
CA ILE A 162 4.74 -7.37 -7.59
C ILE A 162 6.23 -7.09 -7.44
N MET A 163 7.02 -8.10 -7.06
CA MET A 163 8.42 -7.86 -6.66
C MET A 163 9.39 -7.75 -7.84
N GLY A 164 9.13 -8.46 -8.94
CA GLY A 164 10.02 -8.47 -10.10
C GLY A 164 9.34 -8.70 -11.44
N GLY A 165 8.02 -8.90 -11.46
CA GLY A 165 7.25 -9.11 -12.67
C GLY A 165 6.67 -7.82 -13.26
N HIS A 166 5.61 -7.98 -14.06
CA HIS A 166 5.01 -6.94 -14.89
C HIS A 166 4.43 -5.73 -14.12
N VAL A 167 4.13 -5.86 -12.82
CA VAL A 167 3.63 -4.73 -12.01
C VAL A 167 4.70 -4.14 -11.09
N SER A 168 5.93 -4.66 -11.14
CA SER A 168 7.05 -4.21 -10.30
C SER A 168 7.39 -2.73 -10.49
N LEU A 169 7.38 -2.23 -11.72
CA LEU A 169 7.63 -0.81 -11.99
C LEU A 169 6.64 0.10 -11.24
N HIS A 170 5.36 -0.25 -11.24
CA HIS A 170 4.33 0.49 -10.52
C HIS A 170 4.55 0.42 -9.01
N PHE A 171 4.95 -0.74 -8.50
CA PHE A 171 5.33 -0.89 -7.11
C PHE A 171 6.56 -0.04 -6.75
N THR A 172 7.59 0.00 -7.60
CA THR A 172 8.77 0.86 -7.42
C THR A 172 8.39 2.33 -7.40
N VAL A 173 7.55 2.79 -8.35
CA VAL A 173 7.04 4.18 -8.36
C VAL A 173 6.33 4.49 -7.05
N LYS A 174 5.43 3.61 -6.58
CA LYS A 174 4.77 3.76 -5.27
C LYS A 174 5.77 3.88 -4.12
N MET A 175 6.83 3.06 -4.10
CA MET A 175 7.86 3.12 -3.07
C MET A 175 8.67 4.43 -3.11
N VAL A 176 8.94 4.96 -4.30
CA VAL A 176 9.60 6.27 -4.46
C VAL A 176 8.71 7.41 -3.97
N LEU A 177 7.41 7.39 -4.27
CA LEU A 177 6.44 8.38 -3.77
C LEU A 177 6.39 8.35 -2.23
N ALA A 178 6.31 7.16 -1.65
CA ALA A 178 6.31 6.97 -0.20
C ALA A 178 7.62 7.45 0.45
N GLY A 179 8.78 7.13 -0.13
CA GLY A 179 10.08 7.59 0.36
C GLY A 179 10.20 9.12 0.30
N THR A 180 9.79 9.73 -0.81
CA THR A 180 9.78 11.20 -0.98
C THR A 180 8.90 11.87 0.07
N MET A 181 7.72 11.29 0.33
CA MET A 181 6.80 11.76 1.35
C MET A 181 7.44 11.71 2.75
N VAL A 182 8.07 10.59 3.11
CA VAL A 182 8.75 10.43 4.41
C VAL A 182 9.85 11.47 4.56
N LEU A 183 10.69 11.67 3.54
CA LEU A 183 11.78 12.65 3.58
C LEU A 183 11.24 14.08 3.80
N LEU A 184 10.28 14.53 3.00
CA LEU A 184 9.73 15.88 3.08
C LEU A 184 8.93 16.10 4.38
N GLY A 185 8.13 15.11 4.79
CA GLY A 185 7.30 15.20 5.99
C GLY A 185 8.14 15.19 7.27
N SER A 186 9.18 14.35 7.34
CA SER A 186 10.13 14.34 8.44
C SER A 186 10.91 15.65 8.52
N ALA A 187 11.38 16.19 7.39
CA ALA A 187 12.07 17.48 7.37
C ALA A 187 11.17 18.61 7.91
N TRP A 188 9.90 18.64 7.51
CA TRP A 188 8.92 19.62 8.01
C TRP A 188 8.65 19.47 9.52
N LEU A 189 8.46 18.25 10.03
CA LEU A 189 8.18 18.00 11.44
C LEU A 189 9.37 18.33 12.36
N PHE A 190 10.58 18.36 11.82
CA PHE A 190 11.77 18.78 12.54
C PHE A 190 12.09 20.28 12.39
N ALA A 191 11.60 20.93 11.34
CA ALA A 191 11.84 22.34 11.06
C ALA A 191 11.31 23.28 12.15
N GLY A 192 12.11 24.27 12.53
CA GLY A 192 11.74 25.29 13.52
C GLY A 192 11.56 24.73 14.95
N ARG A 193 10.65 25.32 15.72
CA ARG A 193 10.36 24.92 17.12
C ARG A 193 9.08 24.09 17.19
N LYS A 194 9.18 22.79 16.89
CA LYS A 194 8.08 21.83 17.07
C LYS A 194 8.21 21.08 18.40
N HIS A 195 7.10 20.53 18.88
CA HIS A 195 7.06 19.80 20.14
C HIS A 195 7.95 18.55 20.09
N LEU A 196 8.74 18.32 21.15
CA LEU A 196 9.71 17.22 21.24
C LEU A 196 9.08 15.86 20.97
N TRP A 197 7.87 15.61 21.49
CA TRP A 197 7.14 14.36 21.26
C TRP A 197 6.97 14.02 19.78
N LEU A 198 6.65 15.01 18.92
CA LEU A 198 6.48 14.75 17.49
C LEU A 198 7.79 14.29 16.84
N ARG A 199 8.93 14.89 17.24
CA ARG A 199 10.25 14.48 16.76
C ARG A 199 10.62 13.07 17.20
N LEU A 200 10.31 12.73 18.46
CA LEU A 200 10.51 11.38 18.99
C LEU A 200 9.64 10.36 18.27
N ALA A 201 8.36 10.67 18.03
CA ALA A 201 7.43 9.80 17.32
C ALA A 201 7.88 9.55 15.86
N VAL A 202 8.34 10.58 15.15
CA VAL A 202 8.91 10.44 13.80
C VAL A 202 10.21 9.63 13.83
N THR A 203 11.07 9.85 14.83
CA THR A 203 12.32 9.08 15.01
C THR A 203 12.00 7.61 15.20
N ALA A 204 11.04 7.28 16.08
CA ALA A 204 10.58 5.91 16.31
C ALA A 204 10.01 5.29 15.02
N GLY A 205 9.21 6.04 14.25
CA GLY A 205 8.69 5.60 12.97
C GLY A 205 9.76 5.32 11.91
N LEU A 206 10.79 6.17 11.83
CA LEU A 206 11.94 5.96 10.94
C LEU A 206 12.77 4.74 11.35
N ILE A 207 12.99 4.54 12.66
CA ILE A 207 13.66 3.35 13.19
C ILE A 207 12.85 2.10 12.87
N LEU A 208 11.52 2.12 13.09
CA LEU A 208 10.64 1.00 12.73
C LEU A 208 10.75 0.67 11.23
N THR A 209 10.75 1.69 10.38
CA THR A 209 10.89 1.52 8.93
C THR A 209 12.24 0.89 8.57
N LEU A 210 13.33 1.34 9.21
CA LEU A 210 14.65 0.74 9.05
C LEU A 210 14.64 -0.74 9.47
N LEU A 211 14.09 -1.06 10.65
CA LEU A 211 14.03 -2.44 11.14
C LEU A 211 13.29 -3.37 10.18
N VAL A 212 12.18 -2.90 9.60
CA VAL A 212 11.44 -3.66 8.56
C VAL A 212 12.30 -3.87 7.32
N PHE A 213 13.02 -2.85 6.84
CA PHE A 213 13.90 -3.01 5.68
C PHE A 213 15.11 -3.91 5.95
N LEU A 214 15.63 -3.93 7.18
CA LEU A 214 16.69 -4.84 7.60
C LEU A 214 16.20 -6.29 7.74
N ALA A 215 14.93 -6.49 8.11
CA ALA A 215 14.30 -7.80 8.13
C ALA A 215 13.95 -8.33 6.73
N HIS A 216 13.84 -7.45 5.74
CA HIS A 216 13.55 -7.83 4.36
C HIS A 216 14.82 -8.35 3.66
N PRO A 217 14.72 -9.42 2.85
CA PRO A 217 15.83 -9.88 2.02
C PRO A 217 16.43 -8.73 1.18
N PRO A 218 17.75 -8.70 0.97
CA PRO A 218 18.40 -7.64 0.23
C PRO A 218 17.83 -7.50 -1.18
N LEU A 219 17.52 -6.26 -1.58
CA LEU A 219 17.15 -5.97 -2.96
C LEU A 219 18.40 -6.10 -3.82
N ARG A 220 18.54 -7.26 -4.47
CA ARG A 220 19.68 -7.60 -5.35
C ARG A 220 19.88 -6.64 -6.53
N ALA A 221 18.90 -5.78 -6.81
CA ALA A 221 18.98 -4.74 -7.83
C ALA A 221 20.06 -3.67 -7.54
N LEU A 222 20.47 -3.49 -6.27
CA LEU A 222 21.43 -2.45 -5.88
C LEU A 222 22.80 -2.99 -5.47
N THR A 223 22.85 -4.20 -4.91
CA THR A 223 24.10 -4.87 -4.54
C THR A 223 23.85 -6.36 -4.39
N GLU A 224 24.79 -7.17 -4.85
CA GLU A 224 24.76 -8.62 -4.65
C GLU A 224 25.16 -9.01 -3.22
N SER A 225 25.93 -8.14 -2.53
CA SER A 225 26.38 -8.38 -1.16
C SER A 225 25.30 -7.97 -0.14
N PRO A 226 24.79 -8.91 0.68
CA PRO A 226 23.87 -8.60 1.78
C PRO A 226 24.47 -7.63 2.80
N THR A 227 25.77 -7.74 3.08
CA THR A 227 26.45 -6.87 4.04
C THR A 227 26.46 -5.42 3.57
N VAL A 228 26.75 -5.19 2.28
CA VAL A 228 26.72 -3.85 1.68
C VAL A 228 25.30 -3.29 1.70
N TRP A 229 24.28 -4.12 1.46
CA TRP A 229 22.88 -3.72 1.54
C TRP A 229 22.51 -3.22 2.94
N PHE A 230 22.75 -4.04 3.97
CA PHE A 230 22.37 -3.70 5.34
C PHE A 230 23.19 -2.52 5.89
N ALA A 231 24.50 -2.49 5.62
CA ALA A 231 25.35 -1.37 6.02
C ALA A 231 24.93 -0.06 5.32
N GLY A 232 24.61 -0.12 4.02
CA GLY A 232 24.12 1.02 3.25
C GLY A 232 22.80 1.57 3.80
N LEU A 233 21.83 0.70 4.07
CA LEU A 233 20.55 1.10 4.68
C LEU A 233 20.76 1.74 6.05
N ALA A 234 21.56 1.11 6.92
CA ALA A 234 21.85 1.65 8.24
C ALA A 234 22.54 3.01 8.16
N ALA A 235 23.50 3.17 7.24
CA ALA A 235 24.19 4.45 7.00
C ALA A 235 23.23 5.55 6.52
N ILE A 236 22.35 5.25 5.56
CA ILE A 236 21.36 6.20 5.02
C ILE A 236 20.41 6.67 6.12
N PHE A 237 19.83 5.74 6.90
CA PHE A 237 18.90 6.10 7.97
C PHE A 237 19.60 6.84 9.11
N THR A 238 20.83 6.45 9.46
CA THR A 238 21.63 7.16 10.47
C THR A 238 21.94 8.58 10.02
N ALA A 239 22.40 8.77 8.77
CA ALA A 239 22.65 10.08 8.20
C ALA A 239 21.38 10.94 8.14
N LEU A 240 20.24 10.34 7.77
CA LEU A 240 18.94 11.01 7.80
C LEU A 240 18.59 11.46 9.22
N LEU A 241 18.64 10.58 10.22
CA LEU A 241 18.33 10.92 11.60
C LEU A 241 19.27 11.99 12.16
N LEU A 242 20.57 11.87 11.94
CA LEU A 242 21.55 12.89 12.34
C LEU A 242 21.25 14.22 11.67
N SER A 243 20.94 14.24 10.38
CA SER A 243 20.62 15.48 9.67
C SER A 243 19.33 16.13 10.18
N LEU A 244 18.31 15.32 10.49
CA LEU A 244 17.05 15.78 11.08
C LEU A 244 17.24 16.35 12.48
N TRP A 245 18.09 15.76 13.33
CA TRP A 245 18.30 16.27 14.68
C TRP A 245 19.26 17.47 14.75
N LEU A 246 20.31 17.48 13.92
CA LEU A 246 21.36 18.51 13.97
C LEU A 246 21.05 19.74 13.13
N PHE A 247 20.46 19.56 11.93
CA PHE A 247 20.32 20.64 10.95
C PHE A 247 18.88 21.08 10.75
N ALA A 248 17.91 20.16 10.73
CA ALA A 248 16.52 20.54 10.44
C ALA A 248 15.92 21.55 11.44
N PRO A 249 16.22 21.56 12.75
CA PRO A 249 15.74 22.60 13.66
C PRO A 249 16.27 24.00 13.34
N ARG A 250 17.39 24.08 12.60
CA ARG A 250 18.00 25.34 12.15
C ARG A 250 17.38 25.85 10.84
N LEU A 251 16.59 25.02 10.14
CA LEU A 251 15.87 25.46 8.96
C LEU A 251 14.87 26.55 9.39
N LYS A 252 14.99 27.73 8.78
CA LYS A 252 13.98 28.78 8.93
C LYS A 252 12.63 28.21 8.51
N GLU A 253 11.60 28.46 9.31
CA GLU A 253 10.23 28.12 8.94
C GLU A 253 9.82 29.03 7.77
N ARG A 254 10.17 28.63 6.54
CA ARG A 254 9.68 29.27 5.31
C ARG A 254 8.21 28.91 5.18
N HIS A 255 7.37 29.71 5.82
CA HIS A 255 5.95 29.41 6.03
C HIS A 255 5.27 28.97 4.73
N GLU A 256 5.40 29.76 3.67
CA GLU A 256 4.79 29.47 2.36
C GLU A 256 5.28 28.16 1.74
N PHE A 257 6.61 27.94 1.68
CA PHE A 257 7.18 26.70 1.15
C PHE A 257 6.61 25.48 1.87
N TRP A 258 6.55 25.51 3.20
CA TRP A 258 6.03 24.38 3.98
C TRP A 258 4.53 24.16 3.82
N GLN A 259 3.72 25.20 3.57
CA GLN A 259 2.30 25.00 3.26
C GLN A 259 2.12 24.24 1.94
N TRP A 260 2.87 24.62 0.90
CA TRP A 260 2.83 23.93 -0.40
C TRP A 260 3.43 22.52 -0.34
N THR A 261 4.52 22.33 0.41
CA THR A 261 5.12 21.00 0.63
C THR A 261 4.14 20.03 1.28
N LYS A 262 3.30 20.49 2.22
CA LYS A 262 2.25 19.65 2.81
C LYS A 262 1.21 19.20 1.78
N LEU A 263 0.79 20.10 0.89
CA LEU A 263 -0.11 19.73 -0.21
C LEU A 263 0.55 18.72 -1.15
N ALA A 264 1.80 18.94 -1.53
CA ALA A 264 2.56 18.00 -2.36
C ALA A 264 2.64 16.62 -1.71
N ILE A 265 2.96 16.54 -0.41
CA ILE A 265 2.95 15.30 0.36
C ILE A 265 1.58 14.62 0.33
N GLY A 266 0.49 15.37 0.55
CA GLY A 266 -0.87 14.85 0.46
C GLY A 266 -1.21 14.24 -0.89
N LEU A 267 -0.79 14.91 -1.98
CA LEU A 267 -0.96 14.40 -3.35
C LEU A 267 -0.11 13.14 -3.60
N LEU A 268 1.15 13.12 -3.15
CA LEU A 268 2.02 11.94 -3.24
C LEU A 268 1.39 10.74 -2.49
N ALA A 269 0.85 10.96 -1.30
CA ALA A 269 0.17 9.94 -0.51
C ALA A 269 -1.06 9.37 -1.23
N PHE A 270 -1.89 10.25 -1.81
CA PHE A 270 -3.05 9.87 -2.60
C PHE A 270 -2.66 9.07 -3.85
N SER A 271 -1.64 9.52 -4.59
CA SER A 271 -1.12 8.79 -5.76
C SER A 271 -0.57 7.41 -5.36
N ALA A 272 0.18 7.32 -4.27
CA ALA A 272 0.70 6.05 -3.76
C ALA A 272 -0.44 5.07 -3.35
N PHE A 273 -1.54 5.60 -2.82
CA PHE A 273 -2.75 4.82 -2.50
C PHE A 273 -3.41 4.26 -3.77
N LEU A 274 -3.65 5.09 -4.79
CA LEU A 274 -4.24 4.66 -6.07
C LEU A 274 -3.39 3.58 -6.76
N ILE A 275 -2.07 3.81 -6.85
CA ILE A 275 -1.14 2.85 -7.43
C ILE A 275 -1.12 1.56 -6.61
N GLY A 276 -1.24 1.63 -5.29
CA GLY A 276 -1.33 0.44 -4.43
C GLY A 276 -2.54 -0.45 -4.75
N GLY A 277 -3.71 0.16 -5.00
CA GLY A 277 -4.89 -0.55 -5.46
C GLY A 277 -4.66 -1.22 -6.82
N PHE A 278 -4.09 -0.48 -7.78
CA PHE A 278 -3.76 -0.98 -9.11
C PHE A 278 -2.78 -2.16 -9.08
N VAL A 279 -1.66 -2.04 -8.37
CA VAL A 279 -0.62 -3.08 -8.26
C VAL A 279 -1.21 -4.40 -7.77
N ARG A 280 -2.00 -4.32 -6.69
CA ARG A 280 -2.63 -5.48 -6.06
C ARG A 280 -3.67 -6.16 -6.94
N GLU A 281 -4.48 -5.36 -7.65
CA GLU A 281 -5.52 -5.88 -8.52
C GLU A 281 -4.90 -6.54 -9.77
N ARG A 282 -3.90 -5.88 -10.36
CA ARG A 282 -3.24 -6.35 -11.57
C ARG A 282 -2.34 -7.55 -11.32
N SER A 283 -1.75 -7.69 -10.12
CA SER A 283 -0.84 -8.79 -9.79
C SER A 283 -1.49 -10.18 -9.82
N ARG A 284 -2.80 -10.28 -9.54
CA ARG A 284 -3.51 -11.57 -9.59
C ARG A 284 -4.01 -11.96 -10.97
N SER A 285 -3.94 -11.07 -11.95
CA SER A 285 -4.34 -11.36 -13.33
C SER A 285 -3.56 -12.57 -13.85
N PRO A 286 -4.22 -13.56 -14.48
CA PRO A 286 -5.56 -13.50 -15.10
C PRO A 286 -6.74 -13.90 -14.20
N TYR A 287 -6.52 -14.09 -12.90
CA TYR A 287 -7.58 -14.53 -12.01
C TYR A 287 -8.39 -13.37 -11.43
N THR A 288 -9.71 -13.55 -11.40
CA THR A 288 -10.62 -12.76 -10.56
C THR A 288 -10.51 -13.22 -9.11
N VAL A 289 -10.52 -14.53 -8.87
CA VAL A 289 -10.19 -15.16 -7.57
C VAL A 289 -8.97 -16.02 -7.79
N TYR A 290 -7.85 -15.66 -7.17
CA TYR A 290 -6.55 -16.26 -7.39
C TYR A 290 -6.59 -17.79 -7.32
N GLY A 291 -6.27 -18.48 -8.42
CA GLY A 291 -6.25 -19.94 -8.50
C GLY A 291 -7.62 -20.62 -8.62
N GLU A 292 -8.74 -19.90 -8.50
CA GLU A 292 -10.09 -20.48 -8.52
C GLU A 292 -10.93 -20.02 -9.71
N ILE A 293 -10.96 -18.70 -9.98
CA ILE A 293 -11.82 -18.10 -11.02
C ILE A 293 -10.97 -17.28 -11.96
N VAL A 294 -10.86 -17.73 -13.21
CA VAL A 294 -10.23 -16.98 -14.31
C VAL A 294 -11.20 -15.90 -14.80
N LYS A 295 -10.69 -14.71 -15.12
CA LYS A 295 -11.54 -13.65 -15.66
C LYS A 295 -12.06 -14.01 -17.07
N PRO A 296 -13.28 -13.59 -17.45
CA PRO A 296 -13.85 -13.91 -18.77
C PRO A 296 -13.01 -13.37 -19.94
N GLU A 297 -12.46 -12.16 -19.78
CA GLU A 297 -11.66 -11.43 -20.75
C GLU A 297 -10.15 -11.70 -20.60
N VAL A 298 -9.76 -12.94 -20.30
CA VAL A 298 -8.34 -13.31 -20.23
C VAL A 298 -7.69 -13.26 -21.60
N GLU A 299 -6.62 -12.48 -21.73
CA GLU A 299 -5.78 -12.49 -22.92
C GLU A 299 -4.78 -13.66 -22.83
N GLU A 300 -4.47 -14.29 -23.97
CA GLU A 300 -3.46 -15.38 -24.03
C GLU A 300 -2.14 -14.95 -23.39
N ARG A 301 -1.70 -13.72 -23.67
CA ARG A 301 -0.49 -13.12 -23.10
C ARG A 301 -0.49 -13.13 -21.57
N GLU A 302 -1.64 -12.88 -20.94
CA GLU A 302 -1.71 -12.85 -19.48
C GLU A 302 -1.69 -14.25 -18.87
N ALA A 303 -2.31 -15.23 -19.55
CA ALA A 303 -2.24 -16.63 -19.16
C ALA A 303 -0.81 -17.16 -19.31
N ASP A 304 -0.12 -16.82 -20.39
CA ASP A 304 1.27 -17.23 -20.65
C ASP A 304 2.23 -16.59 -19.65
N ARG A 305 2.04 -15.31 -19.34
CA ARG A 305 2.78 -14.62 -18.28
C ARG A 305 2.60 -15.28 -16.92
N PHE A 306 1.36 -15.62 -16.56
CA PHE A 306 1.07 -16.28 -15.29
C PHE A 306 1.70 -17.67 -15.24
N LEU A 307 1.66 -18.43 -16.34
CA LEU A 307 2.36 -19.71 -16.47
C LEU A 307 3.88 -19.54 -16.26
N PHE A 308 4.48 -18.54 -16.89
CA PHE A 308 5.90 -18.22 -16.73
C PHE A 308 6.27 -17.97 -15.26
N TYR A 309 5.49 -17.17 -14.54
CA TYR A 309 5.70 -16.93 -13.10
C TYR A 309 5.38 -18.15 -12.24
N GLY A 310 4.32 -18.90 -12.55
CA GLY A 310 3.89 -20.09 -11.81
C GLY A 310 4.88 -21.24 -11.87
N LYS A 311 5.59 -21.36 -12.99
CA LYS A 311 6.71 -22.28 -13.15
C LYS A 311 8.04 -21.69 -12.64
N CYS A 312 8.02 -20.44 -12.16
CA CYS A 312 9.16 -19.71 -11.65
C CYS A 312 10.41 -19.74 -12.55
N LEU A 313 10.18 -19.69 -13.87
CA LEU A 313 11.22 -19.64 -14.87
C LEU A 313 12.01 -18.34 -14.68
N GLY A 314 13.24 -18.43 -14.18
CA GLY A 314 14.09 -17.29 -13.82
C GLY A 314 14.14 -16.91 -12.33
N CYS A 315 13.28 -17.47 -11.47
CA CYS A 315 13.40 -17.29 -10.01
C CYS A 315 14.53 -18.13 -9.41
N HIS A 316 14.78 -19.30 -10.00
CA HIS A 316 15.76 -20.28 -9.53
C HIS A 316 17.15 -20.11 -10.17
N ALA A 317 17.27 -19.23 -11.17
CA ALA A 317 18.54 -18.84 -11.76
C ALA A 317 18.93 -17.46 -11.20
N PRO A 318 19.88 -17.37 -10.25
CA PRO A 318 20.31 -16.08 -9.71
C PRO A 318 20.95 -15.25 -10.83
N GLY A 319 20.46 -14.03 -11.06
CA GLY A 319 21.16 -13.06 -11.91
C GLY A 319 20.91 -13.21 -13.41
N GLU A 320 19.63 -13.21 -13.80
CA GLU A 320 19.11 -12.81 -15.12
C GLU A 320 18.67 -13.96 -16.04
N LEU A 321 17.37 -14.01 -16.33
CA LEU A 321 16.95 -14.25 -17.71
C LEU A 321 17.35 -13.01 -18.55
N LYS A 322 18.66 -12.78 -18.69
CA LYS A 322 19.17 -11.88 -19.71
C LYS A 322 19.03 -12.68 -20.99
N LYS A 323 18.36 -12.12 -21.99
CA LYS A 323 18.41 -12.65 -23.34
C LYS A 323 19.89 -12.88 -23.68
N PRO A 324 20.33 -14.12 -23.91
CA PRO A 324 21.71 -14.36 -24.28
C PRO A 324 21.96 -13.59 -25.57
N ARG A 325 23.12 -12.93 -25.69
CA ARG A 325 23.47 -12.07 -26.86
C ARG A 325 23.31 -12.78 -28.21
N ALA A 326 23.19 -14.12 -28.23
CA ALA A 326 23.05 -14.92 -29.43
C ALA A 326 22.23 -16.22 -29.28
N ALA A 327 21.39 -16.41 -28.25
CA ALA A 327 20.64 -17.68 -28.09
C ALA A 327 19.11 -17.51 -28.14
N ASP A 328 18.47 -18.52 -28.72
CA ASP A 328 17.03 -18.69 -28.90
C ASP A 328 16.35 -18.94 -27.54
N TRP A 329 15.22 -18.27 -27.26
CA TRP A 329 14.43 -18.51 -26.04
C TRP A 329 14.01 -19.98 -25.94
N ARG A 330 13.86 -20.68 -27.06
CA ARG A 330 13.59 -22.14 -27.11
C ARG A 330 14.68 -22.94 -26.45
N GLU A 331 15.95 -22.64 -26.72
CA GLU A 331 17.09 -23.34 -26.13
C GLU A 331 17.12 -23.10 -24.62
N ARG A 332 16.89 -21.84 -24.19
CA ARG A 332 16.87 -21.53 -22.77
C ARG A 332 15.75 -22.26 -22.03
N VAL A 333 14.54 -22.27 -22.58
CA VAL A 333 13.40 -22.99 -21.99
C VAL A 333 13.66 -24.50 -21.99
N ALA A 334 14.31 -25.05 -23.02
CA ALA A 334 14.71 -26.45 -23.06
C ALA A 334 15.72 -26.81 -21.96
N ILE A 335 16.70 -25.95 -21.69
CA ILE A 335 17.65 -26.12 -20.57
C ILE A 335 16.92 -26.05 -19.22
N GLU A 336 16.05 -25.06 -19.03
CA GLU A 336 15.30 -24.90 -17.77
C GLU A 336 14.37 -26.11 -17.51
N ARG A 337 13.82 -26.72 -18.57
CA ARG A 337 13.00 -27.95 -18.51
C ARG A 337 13.77 -29.19 -18.05
N GLN A 338 15.10 -29.20 -18.15
CA GLN A 338 15.90 -30.31 -17.64
C GLN A 338 16.03 -30.29 -16.10
N ARG A 339 15.55 -29.23 -15.44
CA ARG A 339 15.60 -29.14 -13.97
C ARG A 339 14.59 -30.10 -13.34
N PRO A 340 15.00 -30.89 -12.32
CA PRO A 340 14.10 -31.85 -11.64
C PRO A 340 12.85 -31.20 -11.04
N GLU A 341 12.98 -29.96 -10.58
CA GLU A 341 11.90 -29.17 -9.99
C GLU A 341 10.93 -28.53 -11.01
N LEU A 342 11.21 -28.58 -12.32
CA LEU A 342 10.40 -27.90 -13.34
C LEU A 342 9.61 -28.89 -14.21
N ASP A 343 8.38 -29.20 -13.82
CA ASP A 343 7.45 -29.96 -14.66
C ASP A 343 6.81 -29.04 -15.71
N LEU A 344 7.32 -29.04 -16.94
CA LEU A 344 6.83 -28.23 -18.06
C LEU A 344 6.45 -29.14 -19.24
N THR A 345 5.18 -29.12 -19.64
CA THR A 345 4.72 -29.83 -20.84
C THR A 345 5.23 -29.16 -22.12
N ASP A 346 5.22 -29.86 -23.26
CA ASP A 346 5.65 -29.30 -24.54
C ASP A 346 4.82 -28.06 -24.94
N GLU A 347 3.50 -28.11 -24.68
CA GLU A 347 2.59 -27.00 -24.91
C GLU A 347 2.93 -25.81 -24.00
N GLN A 348 3.15 -26.05 -22.71
CA GLN A 348 3.52 -25.00 -21.76
C GLN A 348 4.86 -24.37 -22.11
N ALA A 349 5.84 -25.18 -22.54
CA ALA A 349 7.13 -24.69 -23.01
C ALA A 349 6.99 -23.78 -24.22
N THR A 350 6.16 -24.17 -25.19
CA THR A 350 5.88 -23.37 -26.39
C THR A 350 5.23 -22.02 -26.05
N ARG A 351 4.27 -22.02 -25.11
CA ARG A 351 3.61 -20.80 -24.62
C ARG A 351 4.57 -19.87 -23.88
N VAL A 352 5.43 -20.42 -23.03
CA VAL A 352 6.49 -19.67 -22.35
C VAL A 352 7.46 -19.04 -23.35
N VAL A 353 7.94 -19.80 -24.33
CA VAL A 353 8.83 -19.29 -25.38
C VAL A 353 8.18 -18.11 -26.11
N ARG A 354 6.92 -18.27 -26.54
CA ARG A 354 6.16 -17.21 -27.22
C ARG A 354 6.11 -15.93 -26.38
N TYR A 355 5.76 -16.05 -25.09
CA TYR A 355 5.74 -14.92 -24.17
C TYR A 355 7.12 -14.25 -24.03
N LEU A 356 8.20 -15.02 -23.93
CA LEU A 356 9.56 -14.49 -23.83
C LEU A 356 10.01 -13.78 -25.12
N GLU A 357 9.67 -14.32 -26.29
CA GLU A 357 9.97 -13.71 -27.59
C GLU A 357 9.25 -12.36 -27.78
N ASP A 358 8.01 -12.26 -27.30
CA ASP A 358 7.21 -11.04 -27.41
C ASP A 358 7.65 -9.96 -26.41
N ASP A 359 7.90 -10.33 -25.14
CA ASP A 359 8.05 -9.37 -24.03
C ASP A 359 9.49 -9.15 -23.53
N TYR A 360 10.44 -10.05 -23.81
CA TYR A 360 11.85 -9.93 -23.42
C TYR A 360 12.77 -9.76 -24.64
N ARG A 361 12.58 -8.68 -25.40
CA ARG A 361 13.37 -8.38 -26.61
C ARG A 361 14.81 -7.97 -26.35
#